data_AF-A0A7W1Q1W5-F1
#
_entry.id   AF-A0A7W1Q1W5-F1
#
_cell.length_a   1.000
_cell.length_b   1.000
_cell.length_c   1.000
_cell.angle_alpha   90.00
_cell.angle_beta   90.00
_cell.angle_gamma   90.00
#
_symmetry.space_group_name_H-M   'P 1'
#
loop_
_entity.id
_entity.type
_entity.pdbx_description
1 polymer ?
#
loop_
_entity_poly.entity_id
_entity_poly.type
_entity_poly.pdbx_seq_one_letter_code
_entity_poly.pdbx_strand_id
1 'polypeptide(L)'
;MSGTVKSVTAAVAALVVLALLVTVALQAAVTQLRTGADSTASTAAQADIPPRYLALYQQAAAVSCPALDWTVLAAVGKVESDHGRSTAPGVTDGANLKGARGPMQFQPATFALYARPVPPGGAEPPSPYDPVDAVHAAARKLCHDGAATGTDADLRAALYAYNHSAAYVDNVLTRAGLYTTPTTGAATGAAVKAAPGRASATSSRTRGLLRNSAALGPTAWRPVT
;
A
#
# COMPACT_ATOMS: atom_id res chain seq x y z
N MET A 1 28.25 65.48 6.58
CA MET A 1 27.72 64.51 5.59
C MET A 1 28.25 63.07 5.76
N SER A 2 29.26 62.78 6.60
CA SER A 2 29.84 61.42 6.73
C SER A 2 29.07 60.45 7.65
N GLY A 3 28.32 60.95 8.65
CA GLY A 3 27.60 60.11 9.61
C GLY A 3 26.34 59.44 9.03
N THR A 4 25.54 60.20 8.28
CA THR A 4 24.25 59.74 7.72
C THR A 4 24.42 58.65 6.65
N VAL A 5 25.49 58.71 5.85
CA VAL A 5 25.73 57.71 4.79
C VAL A 5 26.14 56.36 5.40
N LYS A 6 26.87 56.35 6.52
CA LYS A 6 27.26 55.13 7.25
C LYS A 6 26.08 54.45 7.94
N SER A 7 25.16 55.22 8.53
CA SER A 7 23.95 54.67 9.15
C SER A 7 22.95 54.14 8.12
N VAL A 8 22.82 54.79 6.96
CA VAL A 8 21.97 54.30 5.85
C VAL A 8 22.55 53.01 5.25
N THR A 9 23.86 52.93 5.01
CA THR A 9 24.51 51.71 4.48
C THR A 9 24.43 50.53 5.46
N ALA A 10 24.62 50.77 6.77
CA ALA A 10 24.44 49.74 7.79
C ALA A 10 22.99 49.22 7.86
N ALA A 11 22.00 50.13 7.75
CA ALA A 11 20.58 49.75 7.75
C ALA A 11 20.20 48.92 6.50
N VAL A 12 20.71 49.30 5.32
CA VAL A 12 20.49 48.55 4.07
C VAL A 12 21.15 47.17 4.15
N ALA A 13 22.39 47.08 4.65
CA ALA A 13 23.08 45.81 4.83
C ALA A 13 22.34 44.88 5.81
N ALA A 14 21.83 45.42 6.92
CA ALA A 14 21.04 44.66 7.89
C ALA A 14 19.72 44.14 7.30
N LEU A 15 19.04 44.95 6.47
CA LEU A 15 17.81 44.54 5.78
C LEU A 15 18.08 43.44 4.73
N VAL A 16 19.18 43.51 3.99
CA VAL A 16 19.57 42.47 3.02
C VAL A 16 19.90 41.15 3.73
N VAL A 17 20.66 41.21 4.83
CA VAL A 17 20.96 40.02 5.66
C VAL A 17 19.67 39.42 6.24
N LEU A 18 18.77 40.26 6.76
CA LEU A 18 17.49 39.80 7.28
C LEU A 18 16.63 39.14 6.18
N ALA A 19 16.57 39.73 4.99
CA ALA A 19 15.84 39.16 3.85
C ALA A 19 16.43 37.79 3.42
N LEU A 20 17.75 37.64 3.39
CA LEU A 20 18.42 36.37 3.09
C LEU A 20 18.16 35.30 4.17
N LEU A 21 18.15 35.69 5.45
CA LEU A 21 17.84 34.75 6.54
C LEU A 21 16.38 34.28 6.47
N VAL A 22 15.45 35.18 6.15
CA VAL A 22 14.03 34.85 5.97
C VAL A 22 13.83 33.90 4.79
N THR A 23 14.49 34.13 3.64
CA THR A 23 14.37 33.23 2.49
C THR A 23 14.94 31.85 2.76
N VAL A 24 16.09 31.74 3.43
CA VAL A 24 16.69 30.46 3.85
C VAL A 24 15.77 29.72 4.84
N ALA A 25 15.21 30.42 5.83
CA ALA A 25 14.27 29.84 6.77
C ALA A 25 12.98 29.34 6.08
N LEU A 26 12.48 30.09 5.10
CA LEU A 26 11.30 29.70 4.33
C LEU A 26 11.58 28.46 3.46
N GLN A 27 12.75 28.39 2.82
CA GLN A 27 13.16 27.21 2.06
C GLN A 27 13.32 25.96 2.93
N ALA A 28 13.89 26.11 4.13
CA ALA A 28 13.99 25.03 5.11
C ALA A 28 12.60 24.55 5.55
N ALA A 29 11.68 25.46 5.89
CA ALA A 29 10.31 25.11 6.28
C ALA A 29 9.53 24.40 5.17
N VAL A 30 9.66 24.85 3.92
CA VAL A 30 9.04 24.20 2.75
C VAL A 30 9.63 22.80 2.51
N THR A 31 10.93 22.62 2.76
CA THR A 31 11.59 21.30 2.68
C THR A 31 11.06 20.35 3.77
N GLN A 32 10.92 20.84 5.00
CA GLN A 32 10.34 20.09 6.12
C GLN A 32 8.88 19.68 5.87
N LEU A 33 8.09 20.55 5.24
CA LEU A 33 6.71 20.23 4.82
C LEU A 33 6.66 19.12 3.75
N ARG A 34 7.62 19.12 2.81
CA ARG A 34 7.72 18.06 1.79
C ARG A 34 8.14 16.73 2.41
N THR A 35 9.20 16.74 3.22
CA THR A 35 9.69 15.53 3.90
C THR A 35 8.68 14.94 4.89
N GLY A 36 7.83 15.78 5.51
CA GLY A 36 6.77 15.35 6.41
C GLY A 36 5.58 14.69 5.70
N ALA A 37 5.37 14.98 4.41
CA ALA A 37 4.39 14.29 3.58
C ALA A 37 4.98 13.03 2.90
N ASP A 38 6.30 12.97 2.72
CA ASP A 38 7.00 11.94 1.96
C ASP A 38 7.32 10.64 2.73
N SER A 39 7.03 10.53 4.03
CA SER A 39 7.52 9.41 4.86
C SER A 39 6.43 8.51 5.46
N THR A 40 5.40 8.16 4.69
CA THR A 40 4.54 6.99 5.01
C THR A 40 5.17 5.66 4.62
N ALA A 41 6.19 5.66 3.76
CA ALA A 41 6.94 4.48 3.35
C ALA A 41 8.16 4.23 4.24
N SER A 42 8.33 3.00 4.71
CA SER A 42 9.50 2.58 5.50
C SER A 42 10.80 2.68 4.69
N THR A 43 11.95 2.67 5.37
CA THR A 43 13.26 2.60 4.70
C THR A 43 13.38 1.37 3.79
N ALA A 44 12.79 0.24 4.20
CA ALA A 44 12.76 -0.97 3.38
C ALA A 44 11.93 -0.77 2.10
N ALA A 45 10.77 -0.11 2.20
CA ALA A 45 9.96 0.23 1.02
C ALA A 45 10.70 1.18 0.08
N GLN A 46 11.34 2.23 0.60
CA GLN A 46 12.11 3.19 -0.20
C GLN A 46 13.32 2.55 -0.89
N ALA A 47 13.95 1.55 -0.26
CA ALA A 47 15.08 0.83 -0.83
C ALA A 47 14.66 -0.20 -1.89
N ASP A 48 13.51 -0.85 -1.73
CA ASP A 48 13.08 -1.96 -2.60
C ASP A 48 12.23 -1.49 -3.79
N ILE A 49 11.33 -0.53 -3.59
CA ILE A 49 10.30 -0.15 -4.56
C ILE A 49 10.81 0.98 -5.46
N PRO A 50 10.76 0.88 -6.80
CA PRO A 50 11.10 1.99 -7.68
C PRO A 50 10.22 3.22 -7.35
N PRO A 51 10.76 4.46 -7.31
CA PRO A 51 10.00 5.64 -6.92
C PRO A 51 8.70 5.85 -7.69
N ARG A 52 8.70 5.56 -9.01
CA ARG A 52 7.49 5.61 -9.84
C ARG A 52 6.42 4.62 -9.35
N TYR A 53 6.80 3.40 -9.03
CA TYR A 53 5.86 2.38 -8.56
C TYR A 53 5.37 2.67 -7.14
N LEU A 54 6.25 3.18 -6.26
CA LEU A 54 5.85 3.58 -4.90
C LEU A 54 4.72 4.61 -4.93
N ALA A 55 4.90 5.68 -5.71
CA ALA A 55 3.87 6.71 -5.89
C ALA A 55 2.58 6.13 -6.49
N LEU A 56 2.70 5.23 -7.48
CA LEU A 56 1.53 4.57 -8.09
C LEU A 56 0.77 3.69 -7.10
N TYR A 57 1.45 2.90 -6.25
CA TYR A 57 0.77 2.07 -5.27
C TYR A 57 0.01 2.89 -4.24
N GLN A 58 0.63 3.96 -3.73
CA GLN A 58 0.00 4.88 -2.78
C GLN A 58 -1.23 5.56 -3.40
N GLN A 59 -1.10 6.08 -4.62
CA GLN A 59 -2.19 6.73 -5.33
C GLN A 59 -3.33 5.76 -5.66
N ALA A 60 -3.00 4.59 -6.21
CA ALA A 60 -3.99 3.61 -6.65
C ALA A 60 -4.80 3.04 -5.49
N ALA A 61 -4.15 2.73 -4.37
CA ALA A 61 -4.85 2.32 -3.15
C ALA A 61 -5.77 3.45 -2.65
N ALA A 62 -5.25 4.66 -2.48
CA ALA A 62 -6.04 5.80 -1.99
C ALA A 62 -7.27 6.12 -2.86
N VAL A 63 -7.15 6.03 -4.18
CA VAL A 63 -8.24 6.39 -5.12
C VAL A 63 -9.19 5.21 -5.36
N SER A 64 -8.65 4.00 -5.49
CA SER A 64 -9.44 2.84 -5.97
C SER A 64 -9.93 1.94 -4.84
N CYS A 65 -9.30 1.99 -3.67
CA CYS A 65 -9.70 1.23 -2.50
C CYS A 65 -9.15 1.83 -1.19
N PRO A 66 -9.79 2.86 -0.60
CA PRO A 66 -9.25 3.55 0.58
C PRO A 66 -8.96 2.66 1.80
N ALA A 67 -9.62 1.51 1.93
CA ALA A 67 -9.39 0.54 3.00
C ALA A 67 -8.23 -0.44 2.73
N LEU A 68 -7.72 -0.51 1.50
CA LEU A 68 -6.56 -1.30 1.13
C LEU A 68 -5.29 -0.54 1.50
N ASP A 69 -4.45 -1.10 2.36
CA ASP A 69 -3.12 -0.54 2.62
C ASP A 69 -2.25 -0.64 1.36
N TRP A 70 -1.65 0.49 0.96
CA TRP A 70 -0.80 0.55 -0.24
C TRP A 70 0.38 -0.43 -0.17
N THR A 71 0.85 -0.78 1.03
CA THR A 71 1.92 -1.76 1.25
C THR A 71 1.52 -3.15 0.76
N VAL A 72 0.24 -3.52 0.85
CA VAL A 72 -0.28 -4.78 0.32
C VAL A 72 -0.30 -4.76 -1.20
N LEU A 73 -0.76 -3.67 -1.80
CA LEU A 73 -0.74 -3.51 -3.26
C LEU A 73 0.70 -3.52 -3.81
N ALA A 74 1.64 -2.88 -3.11
CA ALA A 74 3.06 -2.92 -3.42
C ALA A 74 3.63 -4.34 -3.31
N ALA A 75 3.26 -5.08 -2.26
CA ALA A 75 3.69 -6.46 -2.07
C ALA A 75 3.16 -7.40 -3.16
N VAL A 76 1.93 -7.21 -3.64
CA VAL A 76 1.43 -7.90 -4.84
C VAL A 76 2.34 -7.61 -6.03
N GLY A 77 2.62 -6.33 -6.32
CA GLY A 77 3.50 -5.98 -7.43
C GLY A 77 4.95 -6.48 -7.30
N LYS A 78 5.46 -6.61 -6.07
CA LYS A 78 6.74 -7.26 -5.79
C LYS A 78 6.70 -8.74 -6.17
N VAL A 79 5.67 -9.46 -5.74
CA VAL A 79 5.53 -10.91 -5.96
C VAL A 79 5.27 -11.23 -7.43
N GLU A 80 4.47 -10.41 -8.12
CA GLU A 80 4.12 -10.66 -9.52
C GLU A 80 5.31 -10.43 -10.48
N SER A 81 6.11 -9.39 -10.26
CA SER A 81 7.10 -8.99 -11.28
C SER A 81 8.29 -8.19 -10.76
N ASP A 82 8.55 -8.19 -9.46
CA ASP A 82 9.55 -7.30 -8.85
C ASP A 82 9.32 -5.83 -9.22
N HIS A 83 8.08 -5.34 -9.06
CA HIS A 83 7.66 -3.99 -9.45
C HIS A 83 7.95 -3.69 -10.93
N GLY A 84 7.68 -4.67 -11.80
CA GLY A 84 7.90 -4.58 -13.24
C GLY A 84 9.36 -4.67 -13.68
N ARG A 85 10.31 -4.99 -12.80
CA ARG A 85 11.74 -5.13 -13.14
C ARG A 85 12.12 -6.52 -13.63
N SER A 86 11.29 -7.53 -13.34
CA SER A 86 11.53 -8.91 -13.76
C SER A 86 11.59 -9.01 -15.28
N THR A 87 12.54 -9.79 -15.79
CA THR A 87 12.67 -10.13 -17.22
C THR A 87 11.90 -11.41 -17.58
N ALA A 88 11.10 -11.94 -16.65
CA ALA A 88 10.29 -13.12 -16.90
C ALA A 88 9.26 -12.86 -18.03
N PRO A 89 8.87 -13.90 -18.79
CA PRO A 89 7.87 -13.78 -19.84
C PRO A 89 6.56 -13.16 -19.32
N GLY A 90 5.94 -12.28 -20.11
CA GLY A 90 4.67 -11.65 -19.78
C GLY A 90 4.77 -10.32 -19.05
N VAL A 91 5.92 -9.96 -18.45
CA VAL A 91 6.03 -8.74 -17.64
C VAL A 91 5.99 -7.47 -18.50
N THR A 92 6.84 -7.39 -19.52
CA THR A 92 6.96 -6.21 -20.41
C THR A 92 6.27 -6.39 -21.76
N ASP A 93 6.18 -7.63 -22.23
CA ASP A 93 5.51 -8.00 -23.46
C ASP A 93 4.98 -9.44 -23.39
N GLY A 94 4.16 -9.80 -24.39
CA GLY A 94 3.64 -11.15 -24.53
C GLY A 94 2.89 -11.64 -23.29
N ALA A 95 2.77 -12.95 -23.16
CA ALA A 95 2.17 -13.55 -21.98
C ALA A 95 3.12 -14.58 -21.38
N ASN A 96 3.01 -14.79 -20.08
CA ASN A 96 3.63 -15.94 -19.46
C ASN A 96 2.93 -17.25 -19.90
N LEU A 97 3.45 -18.40 -19.47
CA LEU A 97 2.90 -19.72 -19.82
C LEU A 97 1.42 -19.93 -19.40
N LYS A 98 0.89 -19.08 -18.52
CA LYS A 98 -0.49 -19.11 -18.05
C LYS A 98 -1.36 -18.05 -18.73
N GLY A 99 -0.84 -17.26 -19.66
CA GLY A 99 -1.58 -16.19 -20.33
C GLY A 99 -1.55 -14.83 -19.63
N ALA A 100 -0.88 -14.72 -18.47
CA ALA A 100 -0.84 -13.48 -17.70
C ALA A 100 0.17 -12.45 -18.27
N ARG A 101 -0.19 -11.17 -18.15
CA ARG A 101 0.45 -10.03 -18.83
C ARG A 101 0.66 -8.84 -17.88
N GLY A 102 1.72 -8.10 -18.12
CA GLY A 102 2.04 -6.85 -17.44
C GLY A 102 2.70 -7.00 -16.07
N PRO A 103 3.10 -5.88 -15.44
CA PRO A 103 3.76 -5.88 -14.13
C PRO A 103 2.87 -6.39 -12.99
N MET A 104 1.55 -6.40 -13.17
CA MET A 104 0.61 -6.97 -12.20
C MET A 104 0.08 -8.35 -12.63
N GLN A 105 0.68 -8.94 -13.68
CA GLN A 105 0.43 -10.30 -14.17
C GLN A 105 -1.05 -10.66 -14.31
N PHE A 106 -1.80 -9.80 -14.98
CA PHE A 106 -3.23 -10.01 -15.20
C PHE A 106 -3.51 -11.02 -16.30
N GLN A 107 -4.51 -11.86 -16.10
CA GLN A 107 -5.19 -12.53 -17.21
C GLN A 107 -5.95 -11.49 -18.07
N PRO A 108 -6.00 -11.63 -19.40
CA PRO A 108 -6.63 -10.63 -20.28
C PRO A 108 -8.09 -10.33 -19.92
N ALA A 109 -8.89 -11.37 -19.66
CA ALA A 109 -10.30 -11.22 -19.29
C ALA A 109 -10.46 -10.52 -17.94
N THR A 110 -9.62 -10.85 -16.96
CA THR A 110 -9.65 -10.20 -15.64
C THR A 110 -9.25 -8.72 -15.76
N PHE A 111 -8.21 -8.39 -16.52
CA PHE A 111 -7.84 -6.99 -16.75
C PHE A 111 -9.02 -6.21 -17.33
N ALA A 112 -9.70 -6.75 -18.35
CA ALA A 112 -10.83 -6.08 -18.98
C ALA A 112 -11.97 -5.70 -18.00
N LEU A 113 -12.21 -6.49 -16.96
CA LEU A 113 -13.19 -6.20 -15.91
C LEU A 113 -12.81 -4.99 -15.04
N TYR A 114 -11.50 -4.76 -14.84
CA TYR A 114 -10.98 -3.76 -13.92
C TYR A 114 -10.16 -2.67 -14.62
N ALA A 115 -10.09 -2.62 -15.95
CA ALA A 115 -9.26 -1.69 -16.70
C ALA A 115 -9.79 -0.25 -16.68
N ARG A 116 -11.09 -0.07 -16.42
CA ARG A 116 -11.78 1.23 -16.43
C ARG A 116 -12.26 1.61 -15.02
N PRO A 117 -12.39 2.91 -14.71
CA PRO A 117 -11.98 4.05 -15.54
C PRO A 117 -10.44 4.14 -15.69
N VAL A 118 -9.99 4.77 -16.78
CA VAL A 118 -8.55 5.00 -17.02
C VAL A 118 -8.08 6.09 -16.06
N PRO A 119 -7.09 5.83 -15.20
CA PRO A 119 -6.55 6.85 -14.32
C PRO A 119 -5.81 7.93 -15.12
N PRO A 120 -5.67 9.16 -14.60
CA PRO A 120 -4.78 10.16 -15.18
C PRO A 120 -3.37 9.59 -15.38
N GLY A 121 -2.84 9.68 -16.61
CA GLY A 121 -1.54 9.12 -16.97
C GLY A 121 -1.55 7.64 -17.40
N GLY A 122 -2.72 6.98 -17.40
CA GLY A 122 -2.92 5.67 -18.00
C GLY A 122 -2.98 5.69 -19.53
N ALA A 123 -2.93 4.51 -20.15
CA ALA A 123 -2.95 4.38 -21.60
C ALA A 123 -4.38 4.42 -22.17
N GLU A 124 -4.51 4.82 -23.45
CA GLU A 124 -5.77 4.74 -24.19
C GLU A 124 -5.53 3.97 -25.51
N PRO A 125 -6.12 2.78 -25.70
CA PRO A 125 -6.93 2.03 -24.72
C PRO A 125 -6.09 1.55 -23.53
N PRO A 126 -6.71 1.27 -22.36
CA PRO A 126 -6.02 0.74 -21.20
C PRO A 126 -5.25 -0.53 -21.51
N SER A 127 -4.03 -0.62 -20.98
CA SER A 127 -3.11 -1.71 -21.27
C SER A 127 -2.65 -2.40 -19.98
N PRO A 128 -2.64 -3.75 -19.91
CA PRO A 128 -2.06 -4.43 -18.75
C PRO A 128 -0.55 -4.18 -18.65
N TYR A 129 0.12 -3.73 -19.72
CA TYR A 129 1.55 -3.41 -19.71
C TYR A 129 1.84 -1.96 -19.32
N ASP A 130 0.83 -1.08 -19.29
CA ASP A 130 1.01 0.25 -18.73
C ASP A 130 0.99 0.15 -17.19
N PRO A 131 2.05 0.58 -16.48
CA PRO A 131 2.09 0.45 -15.02
C PRO A 131 0.97 1.19 -14.29
N VAL A 132 0.50 2.33 -14.83
CA VAL A 132 -0.57 3.11 -14.19
C VAL A 132 -1.87 2.32 -14.27
N ASP A 133 -2.22 1.85 -15.47
CA ASP A 133 -3.42 1.04 -15.69
C ASP A 133 -3.40 -0.26 -14.89
N ALA A 134 -2.27 -0.98 -14.92
CA ALA A 134 -2.11 -2.28 -14.26
C ALA A 134 -2.26 -2.16 -12.74
N VAL A 135 -1.62 -1.17 -12.12
CA VAL A 135 -1.65 -0.97 -10.66
C VAL A 135 -3.03 -0.52 -10.20
N HIS A 136 -3.68 0.39 -10.94
CA HIS A 136 -5.06 0.78 -10.62
C HIS A 136 -6.06 -0.37 -10.82
N ALA A 137 -5.89 -1.19 -11.86
CA ALA A 137 -6.72 -2.38 -12.05
C ALA A 137 -6.55 -3.39 -10.91
N ALA A 138 -5.32 -3.61 -10.43
CA ALA A 138 -5.05 -4.48 -9.28
C ALA A 138 -5.71 -3.97 -8.00
N ALA A 139 -5.62 -2.66 -7.73
CA ALA A 139 -6.28 -2.04 -6.58
C ALA A 139 -7.81 -2.22 -6.64
N ARG A 140 -8.43 -1.99 -7.81
CA ARG A 140 -9.87 -2.18 -8.01
C ARG A 140 -10.29 -3.65 -7.83
N LYS A 141 -9.52 -4.60 -8.37
CA LYS A 141 -9.79 -6.03 -8.20
C LYS A 141 -9.77 -6.43 -6.73
N LEU A 142 -8.71 -6.08 -5.99
CA LEU A 142 -8.60 -6.39 -4.56
C LEU A 142 -9.75 -5.76 -3.77
N CYS A 143 -10.14 -4.53 -4.12
CA CYS A 143 -11.27 -3.87 -3.49
C CYS A 143 -12.58 -4.62 -3.69
N HIS A 144 -12.87 -4.96 -4.94
CA HIS A 144 -14.04 -5.72 -5.33
C HIS A 144 -14.10 -7.08 -4.63
N ASP A 145 -12.95 -7.74 -4.48
CA ASP A 145 -12.86 -9.09 -3.91
C ASP A 145 -12.86 -9.11 -2.36
N GLY A 146 -13.06 -7.95 -1.70
CA GLY A 146 -13.31 -7.88 -0.26
C GLY A 146 -12.38 -6.95 0.52
N ALA A 147 -11.26 -6.48 -0.06
CA ALA A 147 -10.33 -5.61 0.68
C ALA A 147 -10.96 -4.27 1.11
N ALA A 148 -12.09 -3.88 0.53
CA ALA A 148 -12.86 -2.69 0.91
C ALA A 148 -13.36 -2.69 2.36
N THR A 149 -13.49 -3.87 3.00
CA THR A 149 -13.99 -3.98 4.38
C THR A 149 -12.93 -3.62 5.42
N GLY A 150 -11.65 -3.68 5.04
CA GLY A 150 -10.51 -3.47 5.93
C GLY A 150 -10.28 -4.60 6.94
N THR A 151 -10.99 -5.74 6.85
CA THR A 151 -10.75 -6.87 7.75
C THR A 151 -9.63 -7.78 7.21
N ASP A 152 -8.85 -8.37 8.12
CA ASP A 152 -7.77 -9.31 7.78
C ASP A 152 -8.31 -10.58 7.09
N ALA A 153 -9.50 -11.05 7.48
CA ALA A 153 -10.14 -12.21 6.86
C ALA A 153 -10.52 -11.93 5.38
N ASP A 154 -11.14 -10.78 5.11
CA ASP A 154 -11.55 -10.42 3.76
C ASP A 154 -10.35 -10.05 2.89
N LEU A 155 -9.30 -9.43 3.46
CA LEU A 155 -8.06 -9.18 2.74
C LEU A 155 -7.39 -10.47 2.29
N ARG A 156 -7.31 -11.48 3.18
CA ARG A 156 -6.79 -12.81 2.81
C ARG A 156 -7.64 -13.47 1.72
N ALA A 157 -8.96 -13.36 1.80
CA ALA A 157 -9.86 -13.86 0.77
C ALA A 157 -9.64 -13.15 -0.58
N ALA A 158 -9.49 -11.84 -0.59
CA ALA A 158 -9.20 -11.04 -1.79
C ALA A 158 -7.85 -11.41 -2.42
N LEU A 159 -6.81 -11.61 -1.61
CA LEU A 159 -5.50 -12.08 -2.07
C LEU A 159 -5.55 -13.50 -2.63
N TYR A 160 -6.32 -14.39 -2.00
CA TYR A 160 -6.54 -15.74 -2.52
C TYR A 160 -7.32 -15.74 -3.83
N ALA A 161 -8.29 -14.83 -3.99
CA ALA A 161 -8.99 -14.61 -5.26
C ALA A 161 -8.10 -13.98 -6.34
N TYR A 162 -7.03 -13.27 -5.94
CA TYR A 162 -5.98 -12.81 -6.86
C TYR A 162 -5.14 -14.00 -7.35
N ASN A 163 -4.70 -14.86 -6.42
CA ASN A 163 -3.95 -16.08 -6.72
C ASN A 163 -4.32 -17.17 -5.71
N HIS A 164 -4.86 -18.29 -6.20
CA HIS A 164 -5.44 -19.40 -5.42
C HIS A 164 -4.36 -20.25 -4.72
N SER A 165 -3.56 -19.61 -3.86
CA SER A 165 -2.45 -20.21 -3.14
C SER A 165 -2.33 -19.57 -1.76
N ALA A 166 -2.49 -20.37 -0.70
CA ALA A 166 -2.26 -19.89 0.67
C ALA A 166 -0.82 -19.35 0.85
N ALA A 167 0.16 -20.03 0.24
CA ALA A 167 1.55 -19.59 0.28
C ALA A 167 1.77 -18.23 -0.43
N TYR A 168 0.97 -17.92 -1.46
CA TYR A 168 0.99 -16.60 -2.09
C TYR A 168 0.47 -15.53 -1.12
N VAL A 169 -0.66 -15.80 -0.47
CA VAL A 169 -1.26 -14.88 0.52
C VAL A 169 -0.27 -14.58 1.64
N ASP A 170 0.35 -15.61 2.22
CA ASP A 170 1.33 -15.46 3.30
C ASP A 170 2.56 -14.66 2.84
N ASN A 171 3.05 -14.92 1.62
CA ASN A 171 4.19 -14.22 1.03
C ASN A 171 3.88 -12.73 0.83
N VAL A 172 2.69 -12.40 0.29
CA VAL A 172 2.26 -11.01 0.10
C VAL A 172 2.13 -10.30 1.44
N LEU A 173 1.44 -10.88 2.43
CA LEU A 173 1.26 -10.24 3.74
C LEU A 173 2.58 -10.07 4.50
N THR A 174 3.48 -11.06 4.40
CA THR A 174 4.83 -10.94 4.99
C THR A 174 5.59 -9.76 4.38
N ARG A 175 5.56 -9.60 3.04
CA ARG A 175 6.23 -8.48 2.36
C ARG A 175 5.57 -7.15 2.67
N ALA A 176 4.24 -7.09 2.73
CA ALA A 176 3.52 -5.88 3.10
C ALA A 176 3.99 -5.37 4.48
N GLY A 177 4.16 -6.28 5.45
CA GLY A 177 4.70 -5.96 6.77
C GLY A 177 6.13 -5.41 6.76
N LEU A 178 6.96 -5.73 5.75
CA LEU A 178 8.29 -5.12 5.57
C LEU A 178 8.20 -3.68 5.08
N TYR A 179 7.13 -3.33 4.36
CA TYR A 179 6.95 -1.98 3.82
C TYR A 179 6.27 -1.04 4.83
N THR A 180 5.59 -1.56 5.84
CA THR A 180 5.02 -0.77 6.93
C THR A 180 6.09 -0.08 7.76
N THR A 181 5.90 1.19 8.09
CA THR A 181 6.72 1.89 9.07
C THR A 181 6.30 1.43 10.48
N PRO A 182 7.20 0.88 11.31
CA PRO A 182 6.87 0.57 12.69
C PRO A 182 6.41 1.85 13.40
N THR A 183 5.17 1.88 13.87
CA THR A 183 4.73 2.97 14.73
C THR A 183 5.42 2.78 16.09
N THR A 184 6.53 3.48 16.33
CA THR A 184 7.17 3.54 17.64
C THR A 184 6.25 4.34 18.57
N GLY A 185 5.22 3.70 19.12
CA GLY A 185 4.21 4.42 19.90
C GLY A 185 2.94 3.65 20.26
N ALA A 186 3.05 2.44 20.81
CA ALA A 186 1.99 1.82 21.61
C ALA A 186 2.58 0.93 22.72
N ALA A 187 3.59 1.45 23.41
CA ALA A 187 4.06 0.91 24.68
C ALA A 187 4.09 2.04 25.71
N THR A 188 2.91 2.53 26.11
CA THR A 188 2.73 3.07 27.45
C THR A 188 2.24 1.93 28.32
N GLY A 189 3.12 1.46 29.20
CA GLY A 189 2.79 0.46 30.19
C GLY A 189 1.60 0.91 31.03
N ALA A 190 0.45 0.28 30.82
CA ALA A 190 -0.52 0.09 31.88
C ALA A 190 0.15 -0.86 32.88
N ALA A 191 0.81 -0.28 33.89
CA ALA A 191 1.23 -1.01 35.07
C ALA A 191 -0.03 -1.54 35.77
N VAL A 192 -0.41 -2.78 35.44
CA VAL A 192 -1.34 -3.55 36.27
C VAL A 192 -0.56 -3.99 37.49
N LYS A 193 -0.88 -3.35 38.62
CA LYS A 193 -0.46 -3.73 39.96
C LYS A 193 -0.70 -5.24 40.16
N ALA A 194 0.38 -5.99 40.32
CA ALA A 194 0.34 -7.40 40.69
C ALA A 194 -0.35 -7.55 42.06
N ALA A 195 -1.37 -8.41 42.11
CA ALA A 195 -1.91 -8.96 43.35
C ALA A 195 -1.72 -10.49 43.33
N PRO A 196 -1.36 -11.14 44.45
CA PRO A 196 -0.90 -12.52 44.44
C PRO A 196 -2.03 -13.54 44.56
N GLY A 197 -1.94 -14.59 43.75
CA GLY A 197 -2.13 -16.01 44.10
C GLY A 197 -3.52 -16.55 44.47
N ARG A 198 -3.99 -17.56 43.71
CA ARG A 198 -4.19 -18.93 44.22
C ARG A 198 -4.44 -19.94 43.09
N ALA A 199 -3.95 -21.15 43.32
CA ALA A 199 -3.99 -22.30 42.42
C ALA A 199 -5.26 -23.17 42.60
N SER A 200 -5.45 -24.09 41.64
CA SER A 200 -6.26 -25.35 41.67
C SER A 200 -7.78 -25.18 41.44
N ALA A 201 -8.54 -26.06 40.74
CA ALA A 201 -8.29 -27.33 40.05
C ALA A 201 -9.55 -27.79 39.24
N THR A 202 -9.34 -28.77 38.34
CA THR A 202 -10.24 -29.88 37.92
C THR A 202 -11.48 -29.66 37.03
N SER A 203 -11.35 -30.20 35.80
CA SER A 203 -12.25 -31.06 35.01
C SER A 203 -13.75 -31.17 35.36
N SER A 204 -14.59 -30.98 34.33
CA SER A 204 -15.67 -31.94 34.05
C SER A 204 -16.15 -31.88 32.60
N ARG A 205 -16.16 -33.06 32.00
CA ARG A 205 -16.62 -33.43 30.66
C ARG A 205 -18.14 -33.58 30.68
N THR A 206 -18.87 -32.92 29.76
CA THR A 206 -20.25 -33.31 29.45
C THR A 206 -20.51 -33.26 27.96
N ARG A 207 -21.28 -34.24 27.51
CA ARG A 207 -21.39 -34.79 26.16
C ARG A 207 -22.74 -34.37 25.57
N GLY A 208 -22.74 -33.94 24.30
CA GLY A 208 -23.86 -34.07 23.35
C GLY A 208 -24.94 -32.98 23.38
N LEU A 209 -25.23 -32.34 22.25
CA LEU A 209 -26.26 -32.77 21.29
C LEU A 209 -26.35 -31.79 20.09
N LEU A 210 -26.23 -32.38 18.89
CA LEU A 210 -26.90 -32.07 17.62
C LEU A 210 -27.68 -30.75 17.48
N ARG A 211 -27.36 -29.96 16.45
CA ARG A 211 -28.24 -29.67 15.30
C ARG A 211 -27.55 -28.83 14.22
N ASN A 212 -27.60 -29.34 12.99
CA ASN A 212 -27.41 -28.61 11.74
C ASN A 212 -28.49 -27.53 11.59
N SER A 213 -28.13 -26.39 10.99
CA SER A 213 -28.93 -25.75 9.94
C SER A 213 -28.10 -24.76 9.14
N ALA A 214 -28.28 -24.85 7.82
CA ALA A 214 -27.56 -24.21 6.74
C ALA A 214 -27.47 -22.67 6.83
N ALA A 215 -26.27 -22.14 6.60
CA ALA A 215 -26.08 -20.79 6.08
C ALA A 215 -25.89 -20.90 4.56
N LEU A 216 -26.77 -20.22 3.83
CA LEU A 216 -26.73 -20.05 2.39
C LEU A 216 -25.46 -19.26 2.03
N GLY A 217 -24.52 -19.91 1.35
CA GLY A 217 -23.32 -19.26 0.80
C GLY A 217 -23.65 -18.45 -0.46
N PRO A 218 -22.87 -17.39 -0.77
CA PRO A 218 -23.03 -16.66 -2.01
C PRO A 218 -22.70 -17.55 -3.22
N THR A 219 -23.58 -17.46 -4.20
CA THR A 219 -23.61 -18.20 -5.46
C THR A 219 -22.27 -18.20 -6.20
N ALA A 220 -21.68 -19.40 -6.33
CA ALA A 220 -20.58 -19.67 -7.25
C ALA A 220 -21.07 -19.56 -8.71
N TRP A 221 -20.42 -18.70 -9.48
CA TRP A 221 -20.63 -18.53 -10.92
C TRP A 221 -20.09 -19.76 -11.67
N ARG A 222 -20.89 -20.36 -12.55
CA ARG A 222 -20.50 -21.51 -13.39
C ARG A 222 -19.88 -21.01 -14.71
N PRO A 223 -18.80 -21.62 -15.22
CA PRO A 223 -18.25 -21.25 -16.53
C PRO A 223 -19.14 -21.79 -17.66
N VAL A 224 -19.35 -20.96 -18.67
CA VAL A 224 -19.99 -21.33 -19.94
C VAL A 224 -18.91 -21.88 -20.87
N THR A 225 -19.19 -23.05 -21.45
CA THR A 225 -18.44 -23.68 -22.55
C THR A 225 -18.57 -22.90 -23.84
#